data_AF-A0A8R1ISJ0-F1
#
_entry.id   AF-A0A8R1ISJ0-F1
#
_cell.length_a   1.000
_cell.length_b   1.000
_cell.length_c   1.000
_cell.angle_alpha   90.00
_cell.angle_beta   90.00
_cell.angle_gamma   90.00
#
_symmetry.space_group_name_H-M   'P 1'
#
loop_
_entity.id
_entity.type
_entity.pdbx_description
1 polymer ?
#
loop_
_entity_poly.entity_id
_entity_poly.type
_entity_poly.pdbx_seq_one_letter_code
_entity_poly.pdbx_strand_id
1 'polypeptide(L)'
;MSRVRVLPTAFSCKKAGNEISFEHKKVDVWTVEDVIGWLTSLRLSEYSPAFRTQRIDGRSLRQCDRSRFTQLGVTRIAHRQVIESALRGLLQ
;
A
#
# COMPACT_ATOMS: atom_id res chain seq x y z
N MET A 1 -32.39 19.21 -25.97
CA MET A 1 -31.00 19.71 -25.95
C MET A 1 -30.26 19.00 -24.82
N SER A 2 -29.34 18.13 -25.20
CA SER A 2 -28.60 17.23 -24.31
C SER A 2 -27.64 17.98 -23.39
N ARG A 3 -27.61 17.62 -22.11
CA ARG A 3 -26.39 17.69 -21.29
C ARG A 3 -26.32 16.47 -20.41
N VAL A 4 -25.50 15.52 -20.88
CA VAL A 4 -25.05 14.33 -20.16
C VAL A 4 -24.39 14.83 -18.86
N ARG A 5 -24.92 14.39 -17.71
CA ARG A 5 -24.28 14.63 -16.42
C ARG A 5 -23.00 13.82 -16.38
N VAL A 6 -21.87 14.51 -16.25
CA VAL A 6 -20.59 13.89 -15.96
C VAL A 6 -20.70 13.34 -14.54
N LEU A 7 -20.77 12.02 -14.40
CA LEU A 7 -20.72 11.36 -13.10
C LEU A 7 -19.36 11.68 -12.47
N PRO A 8 -19.30 12.08 -11.19
CA PRO A 8 -18.03 12.12 -10.50
C PRO A 8 -17.47 10.69 -10.49
N THR A 9 -16.23 10.54 -10.96
CA THR A 9 -15.42 9.33 -10.78
C THR A 9 -15.16 9.17 -9.30
N ALA A 10 -16.17 8.68 -8.58
CA ALA A 10 -15.97 8.05 -7.30
C ALA A 10 -15.10 6.82 -7.56
N PHE A 11 -13.80 6.96 -7.32
CA PHE A 11 -12.94 5.83 -6.96
C PHE A 11 -13.47 5.27 -5.64
N SER A 12 -14.63 4.62 -5.71
CA SER A 12 -15.12 3.69 -4.71
C SER A 12 -14.22 2.47 -4.86
N CYS A 13 -13.02 2.57 -4.28
CA CYS A 13 -12.23 1.41 -3.92
C CYS A 13 -13.02 0.69 -2.83
N LYS A 14 -13.93 -0.17 -3.31
CA LYS A 14 -14.66 -1.20 -2.57
C LYS A 14 -13.77 -1.67 -1.41
N LYS A 15 -14.22 -1.53 -0.16
CA LYS A 15 -13.60 -2.24 0.96
C LYS A 15 -13.73 -3.74 0.68
N ALA A 16 -12.63 -4.46 0.56
CA ALA A 16 -12.65 -5.91 0.60
C ALA A 16 -11.38 -6.41 1.30
N GLY A 17 -11.60 -7.09 2.42
CA GLY A 17 -10.63 -8.03 2.99
C GLY A 17 -9.85 -7.50 4.19
N ASN A 18 -10.37 -7.83 5.37
CA ASN A 18 -9.68 -7.89 6.67
C ASN A 18 -9.39 -6.55 7.37
N GLU A 19 -10.19 -6.27 8.40
CA GLU A 19 -10.09 -5.10 9.29
C GLU A 19 -8.93 -5.23 10.28
N ILE A 20 -7.74 -5.62 9.81
CA ILE A 20 -6.54 -5.53 10.62
C ILE A 20 -6.27 -4.03 10.77
N SER A 21 -6.52 -3.52 11.97
CA SER A 21 -6.30 -2.11 12.32
C SER A 21 -4.80 -1.86 12.43
N PHE A 22 -4.15 -1.68 11.28
CA PHE A 22 -2.72 -1.37 11.17
C PHE A 22 -2.34 -0.04 11.85
N GLU A 23 -3.33 0.83 12.09
CA GLU A 23 -3.21 2.15 12.74
C GLU A 23 -2.65 2.07 14.18
N HIS A 24 -2.85 0.96 14.89
CA HIS A 24 -2.38 0.81 16.27
C HIS A 24 -1.08 0.02 16.40
N LYS A 25 -0.61 -0.61 15.31
CA LYS A 25 0.59 -1.46 15.32
C LYS A 25 1.76 -0.70 14.71
N LYS A 26 2.80 -0.42 15.49
CA LYS A 26 4.01 0.26 15.01
C LYS A 26 4.62 -0.49 13.82
N VAL A 27 4.93 0.22 12.75
CA VAL A 27 5.59 -0.33 11.56
C VAL A 27 6.86 -1.11 11.93
N ASP A 28 7.58 -0.73 12.99
CA ASP A 28 8.80 -1.41 13.42
C ASP A 28 8.61 -2.88 13.86
N VAL A 29 7.41 -3.26 14.29
CA VAL A 29 7.09 -4.64 14.74
C VAL A 29 6.36 -5.45 13.67
N TRP A 30 6.23 -4.92 12.45
CA TRP A 30 5.54 -5.63 11.37
C TRP A 30 6.42 -6.73 10.81
N THR A 31 5.81 -7.92 10.70
CA THR A 31 6.40 -9.04 10.00
C THR A 31 6.16 -8.92 8.49
N VAL A 32 6.83 -9.76 7.70
CA VAL A 32 6.60 -9.83 6.25
C VAL A 32 5.13 -10.11 5.91
N GLU A 33 4.46 -10.94 6.70
CA GLU A 33 3.03 -11.26 6.53
C GLU A 33 2.14 -10.04 6.85
N ASP A 34 2.49 -9.24 7.87
CA ASP A 34 1.79 -7.97 8.16
C ASP A 34 1.93 -6.98 7.00
N VAL A 35 3.13 -6.85 6.41
CA VAL A 35 3.40 -5.99 5.26
C VAL A 35 2.58 -6.43 4.04
N ILE A 36 2.45 -7.73 3.80
CA ILE A 36 1.62 -8.31 2.73
C ILE A 36 0.13 -8.01 2.99
N GLY A 37 -0.34 -8.17 4.23
CA GLY A 37 -1.70 -7.84 4.62
C GLY A 37 -2.00 -6.34 4.42
N TRP A 38 -1.05 -5.48 4.76
CA TRP A 38 -1.15 -4.04 4.55
C TRP A 38 -1.18 -3.66 3.06
N LEU A 39 -0.29 -4.24 2.24
CA LEU A 39 -0.32 -4.07 0.78
C LEU A 39 -1.68 -4.48 0.19
N THR A 40 -2.27 -5.55 0.71
CA THR A 40 -3.60 -6.02 0.29
C THR A 40 -4.69 -5.00 0.63
N SER A 41 -4.62 -4.38 1.82
CA SER A 41 -5.52 -3.28 2.23
C SER A 41 -5.42 -2.06 1.30
N LEU A 42 -4.21 -1.76 0.81
CA LEU A 42 -3.96 -0.71 -0.17
C LEU A 42 -4.31 -1.07 -1.61
N ARG A 43 -4.87 -2.26 -1.87
CA ARG A 43 -5.09 -2.82 -3.22
C ARG A 43 -3.81 -2.98 -4.04
N LEU A 44 -2.69 -3.18 -3.37
CA LEU A 44 -1.36 -3.40 -3.94
C LEU A 44 -0.90 -4.85 -3.76
N SER A 45 -1.85 -5.79 -3.62
CA SER A 45 -1.57 -7.21 -3.43
C SER A 45 -0.81 -7.85 -4.60
N GLU A 46 -0.78 -7.20 -5.77
CA GLU A 46 0.05 -7.62 -6.90
C GLU A 46 1.55 -7.62 -6.57
N TYR A 47 1.99 -6.79 -5.61
CA TYR A 47 3.39 -6.71 -5.18
C TYR A 47 3.71 -7.63 -4.00
N SER A 48 2.70 -8.21 -3.34
CA SER A 48 2.89 -9.14 -2.22
C SER A 48 3.95 -10.23 -2.47
N PRO A 49 3.99 -10.94 -3.61
CA PRO A 49 5.04 -11.94 -3.85
C PRO A 49 6.45 -11.34 -3.94
N ALA A 50 6.60 -10.14 -4.51
CA ALA A 50 7.90 -9.46 -4.58
C ALA A 50 8.40 -9.05 -3.19
N PHE A 51 7.51 -8.48 -2.36
CA PHE A 51 7.81 -8.12 -0.97
C PHE A 51 8.11 -9.35 -0.11
N ARG A 52 7.40 -10.46 -0.33
CA ARG A 52 7.64 -11.74 0.36
C ARG A 52 9.01 -12.32 0.00
N THR A 53 9.34 -12.33 -1.29
CA THR A 53 10.61 -12.87 -1.80
C THR A 53 11.81 -12.07 -1.29
N GLN A 54 11.67 -10.75 -1.23
CA GLN A 54 12.69 -9.84 -0.69
C GLN A 54 12.66 -9.74 0.84
N ARG A 55 11.75 -10.47 1.50
CA ARG A 55 11.53 -10.48 2.95
C ARG A 55 11.43 -9.07 3.53
N ILE A 56 10.62 -8.22 2.90
CA ILE A 56 10.39 -6.87 3.38
C ILE A 56 9.53 -6.92 4.64
N ASP A 57 10.19 -6.81 5.78
CA ASP A 57 9.57 -6.58 7.08
C ASP A 57 9.26 -5.09 7.28
N GLY A 58 8.63 -4.76 8.40
CA GLY A 58 8.26 -3.39 8.73
C GLY A 58 9.42 -2.40 8.82
N ARG A 59 10.56 -2.81 9.38
CA ARG A 59 11.74 -1.94 9.47
C ARG A 59 12.31 -1.66 8.09
N SER A 60 12.40 -2.72 7.27
CA SER A 60 12.78 -2.61 5.87
C SER A 60 11.79 -1.75 5.07
N LEU A 61 10.50 -1.85 5.35
CA LEU A 61 9.45 -1.05 4.71
C LEU A 61 9.58 0.44 5.06
N ARG A 62 9.86 0.78 6.34
CA ARG A 62 10.13 2.16 6.77
C ARG A 62 11.39 2.73 6.08
N GLN A 63 12.40 1.90 5.87
CA GLN A 63 13.65 2.28 5.19
C GLN A 63 13.58 2.14 3.66
N CYS A 64 12.43 1.77 3.09
CA CYS A 64 12.31 1.65 1.65
C CYS A 64 12.26 3.04 1.00
N ASP A 65 13.31 3.36 0.25
CA ASP A 65 13.34 4.51 -0.63
C ASP A 65 12.71 4.23 -2.00
N ARG A 66 12.55 5.28 -2.81
CA ARG A 66 12.04 5.22 -4.18
C ARG A 66 12.74 4.16 -5.04
N SER A 67 14.06 4.06 -4.94
CA SER A 67 14.84 3.05 -5.67
C SER A 67 14.51 1.64 -5.24
N ARG A 68 14.28 1.41 -3.93
CA ARG A 68 13.95 0.08 -3.41
C ARG A 68 12.54 -0.34 -3.80
N PHE A 69 11.58 0.59 -3.80
CA PHE A 69 10.25 0.33 -4.37
C PHE A 69 10.32 -0.04 -5.85
N THR A 70 11.19 0.62 -6.62
CA THR A 70 11.40 0.31 -8.03
C THR A 70 12.02 -1.09 -8.21
N GLN A 71 12.99 -1.47 -7.37
CA GLN A 71 13.58 -2.82 -7.36
C GLN A 71 12.57 -3.91 -6.97
N LEU A 72 11.62 -3.58 -6.10
CA LEU A 72 10.50 -4.47 -5.72
C LEU A 72 9.42 -4.58 -6.82
N GLY A 73 9.58 -3.89 -7.94
CA GLY A 73 8.64 -3.89 -9.07
C GLY A 73 7.59 -2.78 -9.00
N VAL A 74 7.60 -1.94 -7.97
CA VAL A 74 6.71 -0.76 -7.84
C VAL A 74 7.24 0.40 -8.67
N THR A 75 7.12 0.27 -9.99
CA THR A 75 7.59 1.27 -10.97
C THR A 75 6.61 2.43 -11.17
N ARG A 76 5.32 2.21 -10.86
CA ARG A 76 4.25 3.20 -11.02
C ARG A 76 4.30 4.28 -9.94
N ILE A 77 4.34 5.54 -10.37
CA ILE A 77 4.34 6.70 -9.47
C ILE A 77 3.10 6.71 -8.57
N ALA A 78 1.91 6.46 -9.14
CA ALA A 78 0.66 6.42 -8.38
C ALA A 78 0.71 5.39 -7.23
N HIS A 79 1.26 4.20 -7.49
CA HIS A 79 1.35 3.15 -6.49
C HIS A 79 2.33 3.54 -5.38
N ARG A 80 3.48 4.13 -5.74
CA ARG A 80 4.42 4.66 -4.75
C ARG A 80 3.80 5.74 -3.87
N GLN A 81 3.04 6.67 -4.46
CA GLN A 81 2.35 7.71 -3.71
C GLN A 81 1.30 7.15 -2.73
N VAL A 82 0.60 6.08 -3.10
CA VAL A 82 -0.33 5.37 -2.20
C VAL A 82 0.42 4.77 -1.01
N ILE A 83 1.53 4.06 -1.25
CA ILE A 83 2.38 3.46 -0.21
C ILE A 83 2.96 4.56 0.70
N GLU A 84 3.53 5.62 0.13
CA GLU A 84 4.11 6.75 0.88
C GLU A 84 3.07 7.45 1.76
N SER A 85 1.88 7.70 1.22
CA SER A 85 0.78 8.33 1.95
C SER A 85 0.29 7.45 3.11
N ALA A 86 0.11 6.15 2.86
CA ALA A 86 -0.29 5.20 3.89
C ALA A 86 0.79 5.01 4.97
N LEU A 87 2.08 4.98 4.59
CA LEU A 87 3.19 4.95 5.53
C LEU A 87 3.23 6.19 6.42
N ARG A 88 2.98 7.38 5.86
CA ARG A 88 2.89 8.60 6.67
C ARG A 88 1.81 8.52 7.74
N GLY A 89 0.65 7.94 7.44
CA GLY A 89 -0.42 7.74 8.43
C GLY A 89 -0.03 6.77 9.54
N LEU A 90 0.85 5.80 9.27
CA LEU A 90 1.31 4.81 10.24
C LEU A 90 2.54 5.25 11.05
N LEU A 91 3.22 6.31 10.59
CA LEU A 91 4.43 6.86 11.20
C LEU A 91 4.17 8.19 11.94
N GLN A 92 2.92 8.64 12.03
CA GLN A 92 2.49 9.70 12.95
C GLN A 92 2.61 9.25 14.41
#